data_AF-A0A1V5EA10-F1
#
_entry.id   AF-A0A1V5EA10-F1
#
_cell.length_a   1.000
_cell.length_b   1.000
_cell.length_c   1.000
_cell.angle_alpha   90.00
_cell.angle_beta   90.00
_cell.angle_gamma   90.00
#
_symmetry.space_group_name_H-M   'P 1'
#
loop_
_entity.id
_entity.type
_entity.pdbx_description
1 polymer ?
#
loop_
_entity_poly.entity_id
_entity_poly.type
_entity_poly.pdbx_seq_one_letter_code
_entity_poly.pdbx_strand_id
1 'polypeptide(L)'
;MKIARDLHAYERTSYSENNCNRFYIGGEVGALIDPGPASFVPGHSPGSIALYDPGCRAFFCGDVFFHRNVGRTDFPGGDARLLKENILALAEPDVEILLPGHMGILEGKGDVEENFRIVVEDVFPYLR
;
A
#
# COMPACT_ATOMS: atom_id res chain seq x y z
N MET A 1 0.29 -14.53 -6.45
CA MET A 1 -0.28 -15.20 -5.27
C MET A 1 -1.79 -15.04 -5.23
N LYS A 2 -2.53 -16.12 -4.96
CA LYS A 2 -3.97 -16.04 -4.66
C LYS A 2 -4.13 -15.60 -3.21
N ILE A 3 -4.80 -14.47 -3.00
CA ILE A 3 -5.01 -13.86 -1.68
C ILE A 3 -6.35 -14.34 -1.09
N ALA A 4 -7.41 -14.28 -1.89
CA ALA A 4 -8.74 -14.76 -1.53
C ALA A 4 -9.37 -15.50 -2.70
N ARG A 5 -10.61 -15.98 -2.55
CA ARG A 5 -11.33 -16.76 -3.58
C ARG A 5 -11.21 -16.13 -4.98
N ASP A 6 -11.38 -14.81 -5.04
CA ASP A 6 -11.42 -14.01 -6.25
C ASP A 6 -10.42 -12.83 -6.21
N LEU A 7 -9.48 -12.80 -5.27
CA LEU A 7 -8.46 -11.76 -5.19
C LEU A 7 -7.08 -12.36 -5.43
N HIS A 8 -6.35 -11.83 -6.39
CA HIS A 8 -5.00 -12.26 -6.70
C HIS A 8 -4.05 -11.06 -6.73
N ALA A 9 -2.89 -11.20 -6.08
CA ALA A 9 -1.80 -10.24 -6.14
C ALA A 9 -0.67 -10.80 -7.00
N TYR A 10 -0.13 -10.04 -7.93
CA TYR A 10 1.02 -10.42 -8.73
C TYR A 10 2.25 -9.71 -8.17
N GLU A 11 3.15 -10.49 -7.56
CA GLU A 11 4.36 -10.00 -6.92
C GLU A 11 5.40 -9.61 -7.99
N ARG A 12 6.06 -8.47 -7.74
CA ARG A 12 7.20 -8.01 -8.51
C ARG A 12 8.42 -8.92 -8.29
N THR A 13 9.05 -9.38 -9.36
CA THR A 13 10.25 -10.24 -9.28
C THR A 13 11.57 -9.53 -9.56
N SER A 14 11.56 -8.24 -9.94
CA SER A 14 12.76 -7.48 -10.30
C SER A 14 12.68 -5.98 -9.98
N TYR A 15 13.77 -5.43 -9.42
CA TYR A 15 13.93 -4.00 -9.07
C TYR A 15 13.87 -3.01 -10.26
N SER A 16 13.80 -3.49 -11.50
CA SER A 16 13.71 -2.66 -12.71
C SER A 16 12.33 -2.64 -13.36
N GLU A 17 11.45 -3.59 -13.04
CA GLU A 17 10.12 -3.70 -13.62
C GLU A 17 9.08 -3.16 -12.64
N ASN A 18 8.50 -2.00 -12.90
CA ASN A 18 7.31 -1.37 -12.29
C ASN A 18 7.07 -1.47 -10.75
N ASN A 19 6.67 -0.34 -10.13
CA ASN A 19 6.68 -0.10 -8.69
C ASN A 19 5.35 -0.40 -7.95
N CYS A 20 4.37 -1.06 -8.58
CA CYS A 20 3.11 -1.40 -7.94
C CYS A 20 2.68 -2.84 -8.29
N ASN A 21 2.32 -3.63 -7.29
CA ASN A 21 1.71 -4.94 -7.48
C ASN A 21 0.48 -4.82 -8.38
N ARG A 22 0.32 -5.73 -9.35
CA ARG A 22 -0.95 -5.85 -10.11
C ARG A 22 -1.93 -6.66 -9.27
N PHE A 23 -3.18 -6.21 -9.23
CA PHE A 23 -4.25 -6.93 -8.53
C PHE A 23 -5.31 -7.38 -9.52
N TYR A 24 -5.80 -8.60 -9.36
CA TYR A 24 -6.97 -9.08 -10.09
C TYR A 24 -8.12 -9.28 -9.11
N ILE A 25 -9.25 -8.65 -9.41
CA ILE A 25 -10.52 -8.76 -8.70
C ILE A 25 -11.47 -9.57 -9.61
N GLY A 26 -11.66 -10.83 -9.24
CA GLY A 26 -12.54 -11.80 -9.91
C GLY A 26 -14.02 -11.64 -9.54
N GLY A 27 -14.81 -12.70 -9.74
CA GLY A 27 -16.27 -12.65 -9.59
C GLY A 27 -16.95 -11.96 -10.79
N GLU A 28 -18.06 -11.26 -10.55
CA GLU A 28 -18.77 -10.52 -11.62
C GLU A 28 -17.99 -9.29 -12.13
N VAL A 29 -17.02 -8.80 -11.35
CA VAL A 29 -16.21 -7.62 -11.68
C VAL A 29 -15.21 -7.92 -12.79
N GLY A 30 -14.44 -9.01 -12.66
CA GLY A 30 -13.49 -9.46 -13.69
C GLY A 30 -12.41 -8.42 -14.07
N ALA A 31 -11.98 -7.58 -13.13
CA ALA A 31 -11.07 -6.47 -13.40
C ALA A 31 -9.62 -6.82 -13.04
N LEU A 32 -8.70 -6.58 -13.99
CA LEU A 32 -7.27 -6.49 -13.72
C LEU A 32 -6.94 -5.02 -13.45
N ILE A 33 -6.55 -4.72 -12.22
CA ILE A 33 -6.04 -3.41 -11.88
C ILE A 33 -4.51 -3.45 -11.99
N ASP A 34 -4.03 -2.94 -13.12
CA ASP A 34 -2.65 -2.51 -13.29
C ASP A 34 -2.67 -0.99 -13.10
N PRO A 35 -2.29 -0.49 -11.92
CA PRO A 35 -2.43 0.91 -11.57
C PRO A 35 -1.40 1.77 -12.32
N GLY A 36 -1.39 1.78 -13.65
CA GLY A 36 -0.99 2.99 -14.36
C GLY A 36 -1.72 4.22 -13.81
N PRO A 37 -1.23 5.44 -14.06
CA PRO A 37 -1.50 6.59 -13.21
C PRO A 37 -2.99 6.94 -13.11
N ALA A 38 -3.57 6.68 -11.94
CA ALA A 38 -4.90 7.16 -11.57
C ALA A 38 -5.00 7.70 -10.12
N SER A 39 -4.04 7.46 -9.23
CA SER A 39 -3.91 8.21 -7.97
C SER A 39 -2.49 8.09 -7.40
N PHE A 40 -1.69 9.14 -7.51
CA PHE A 40 -0.31 9.13 -7.05
C PHE A 40 -0.23 9.31 -5.53
N VAL A 41 0.47 8.40 -4.86
CA VAL A 41 0.84 8.45 -3.45
C VAL A 41 2.38 8.51 -3.37
N PRO A 42 3.00 9.61 -3.83
CA PRO A 42 4.45 9.71 -3.93
C PRO A 42 5.11 9.66 -2.56
N GLY A 43 6.39 9.28 -2.52
CA GLY A 43 7.18 9.27 -1.30
C GLY A 43 8.13 8.10 -1.26
N HIS A 44 7.64 6.86 -1.38
CA HIS A 44 8.52 5.74 -1.68
C HIS A 44 9.16 5.93 -3.06
N SER A 45 8.35 6.26 -4.07
CA SER A 45 8.81 6.66 -5.40
C SER A 45 7.89 7.74 -5.98
N PRO A 46 8.31 8.51 -7.00
CA PRO A 46 7.47 9.57 -7.56
C PRO A 46 6.18 9.05 -8.21
N GLY A 47 6.19 7.80 -8.67
CA GLY A 47 5.07 7.15 -9.34
C GLY A 47 4.32 6.13 -8.47
N SER A 48 4.51 6.13 -7.15
CA SER A 48 3.79 5.21 -6.26
C SER A 48 2.29 5.47 -6.34
N ILE A 49 1.46 4.42 -6.38
CA ILE A 49 0.00 4.49 -6.48
C ILE A 49 -0.62 3.56 -5.45
N ALA A 50 -1.75 3.97 -4.88
CA ALA A 50 -2.55 3.15 -3.99
C ALA A 50 -4.03 3.16 -4.39
N LEU A 51 -4.75 2.10 -4.03
CA LEU A 51 -6.16 1.92 -4.37
C LEU A 51 -6.94 1.55 -3.12
N TYR A 52 -8.14 2.09 -3.00
CA TYR A 52 -9.07 1.75 -1.93
C TYR A 52 -10.34 1.17 -2.53
N ASP A 53 -10.70 -0.04 -2.10
CA ASP A 53 -11.99 -0.66 -2.39
C ASP A 53 -12.93 -0.44 -1.18
N PRO A 54 -13.93 0.44 -1.28
CA PRO A 54 -14.87 0.70 -0.19
C PRO A 54 -15.81 -0.48 0.10
N GLY A 55 -16.03 -1.38 -0.87
CA GLY A 55 -16.92 -2.54 -0.70
C GLY A 55 -16.29 -3.62 0.17
N CYS A 56 -14.99 -3.88 -0.02
CA CYS A 56 -14.20 -4.80 0.80
C CYS A 56 -13.43 -4.10 1.93
N ARG A 57 -13.49 -2.77 2.00
CA ARG A 57 -12.71 -1.95 2.95
C ARG A 57 -11.21 -2.27 2.88
N ALA A 58 -10.74 -2.55 1.67
CA ALA A 58 -9.40 -3.03 1.41
C ALA A 58 -8.54 -1.92 0.79
N PHE A 59 -7.33 -1.74 1.31
CA PHE A 59 -6.39 -0.74 0.86
C PHE A 59 -5.14 -1.38 0.29
N PHE A 60 -4.97 -1.23 -1.02
CA PHE A 60 -3.85 -1.71 -1.81
C PHE A 60 -2.78 -0.62 -1.85
N CYS A 61 -1.82 -0.68 -0.94
CA CYS A 61 -0.86 0.41 -0.70
C CYS A 61 0.50 0.23 -1.38
N GLY A 62 0.77 -0.93 -1.98
CA GLY A 62 2.08 -1.22 -2.59
C GLY A 62 3.20 -0.97 -1.60
N ASP A 63 4.25 -0.25 -2.02
CA ASP A 63 5.41 0.03 -1.19
C ASP A 63 5.29 1.30 -0.33
N VAL A 64 4.08 1.79 -0.08
CA VAL A 64 3.85 2.99 0.75
C VAL A 64 3.80 2.62 2.23
N PHE A 65 2.98 1.64 2.60
CA PHE A 65 2.61 1.38 4.00
C PHE A 65 2.61 -0.12 4.28
N PHE A 66 3.39 -0.57 5.26
CA PHE A 66 3.61 -1.98 5.58
C PHE A 66 3.19 -2.32 7.01
N HIS A 67 3.24 -3.61 7.35
CA HIS A 67 3.14 -4.04 8.74
C HIS A 67 4.32 -3.47 9.55
N ARG A 68 4.02 -2.54 10.45
CA ARG A 68 4.91 -1.83 11.38
C ARG A 68 6.10 -1.18 10.69
N ASN A 69 5.94 -0.78 9.43
CA ASN A 69 7.01 -0.19 8.61
C ASN A 69 6.44 0.59 7.41
N VAL A 70 7.30 1.25 6.64
CA VAL A 70 6.95 2.01 5.42
C VAL A 70 7.95 1.75 4.31
N GLY A 71 7.61 2.21 3.11
CA GLY A 71 8.55 2.23 1.97
C GLY A 71 9.84 2.95 2.27
N ARG A 72 10.94 2.45 1.72
CA ARG A 72 12.24 3.15 1.73
C ARG A 72 12.15 4.45 0.94
N THR A 73 12.94 5.46 1.33
CA THR A 73 13.01 6.76 0.65
C THR A 73 14.45 7.21 0.39
N ASP A 74 15.42 6.36 0.69
CA ASP A 74 16.86 6.66 0.68
C ASP A 74 17.53 6.50 -0.70
N PHE A 75 16.73 6.36 -1.75
CA PHE A 75 17.18 6.25 -3.14
C PHE A 75 16.66 7.42 -3.99
N PRO A 76 17.28 7.71 -5.15
CA PRO A 76 16.85 8.81 -6.01
C PRO A 76 15.35 8.73 -6.35
N GLY A 77 14.63 9.82 -6.07
CA GLY A 77 13.16 9.92 -6.28
C GLY A 77 12.32 9.57 -5.05
N GLY A 78 12.91 9.05 -3.98
CA GLY A 78 12.24 8.96 -2.67
C GLY A 78 12.12 10.31 -1.98
N ASP A 79 11.03 10.51 -1.25
CA ASP A 79 10.74 11.70 -0.42
C ASP A 79 10.03 11.26 0.88
N ALA A 80 10.78 11.25 1.98
CA ALA A 80 10.28 10.86 3.30
C ALA A 80 9.18 11.78 3.83
N ARG A 81 9.27 13.09 3.55
CA ARG A 81 8.25 14.05 4.00
C ARG A 81 6.94 13.77 3.28
N LEU A 82 7.00 13.59 1.97
CA LEU A 82 5.83 13.30 1.15
C LEU A 82 5.23 11.92 1.47
N LEU A 83 6.07 10.92 1.79
CA LEU A 83 5.60 9.61 2.25
C LEU A 83 4.79 9.74 3.55
N LYS A 84 5.30 10.49 4.54
CA LYS A 84 4.59 10.71 5.82
C LYS A 84 3.27 11.44 5.61
N GLU A 85 3.28 12.53 4.83
CA GLU A 85 2.07 13.32 4.52
C GLU A 85 0.99 12.45 3.88
N ASN A 86 1.38 11.62 2.91
CA ASN A 86 0.47 10.71 2.24
C ASN A 86 -0.05 9.61 3.16
N ILE A 87 0.79 9.02 4.02
CA ILE A 87 0.33 8.03 5.00
C ILE A 87 -0.65 8.68 5.99
N LEU A 88 -0.39 9.89 6.48
CA LEU A 88 -1.34 10.57 7.38
C LEU A 88 -2.69 10.83 6.71
N ALA A 89 -2.71 11.14 5.41
CA ALA A 89 -3.96 11.27 4.65
C ALA A 89 -4.74 9.94 4.54
N LEU A 90 -4.07 8.79 4.69
CA LEU A 90 -4.70 7.47 4.76
C LEU A 90 -5.35 7.15 6.11
N ALA A 91 -5.26 8.03 7.11
CA ALA A 91 -6.00 7.87 8.36
C ALA A 91 -7.52 8.08 8.19
N GLU A 92 -7.94 8.65 7.07
CA GLU A 92 -9.34 8.98 6.77
C GLU A 92 -10.21 7.79 6.28
N PRO A 93 -9.74 6.85 5.43
CA PRO A 93 -10.56 5.72 4.98
C PRO A 93 -10.76 4.63 6.04
N ASP A 94 -11.97 4.03 6.02
CA ASP A 94 -12.40 2.95 6.91
C ASP A 94 -11.81 1.59 6.52
N VAL A 95 -10.48 1.46 6.56
CA VAL A 95 -9.72 0.28 6.10
C VAL A 95 -9.78 -0.87 7.11
N GLU A 96 -10.12 -2.07 6.65
CA GLU A 96 -10.02 -3.33 7.42
C GLU A 96 -8.94 -4.27 6.91
N ILE A 97 -8.52 -4.12 5.64
CA ILE A 97 -7.53 -5.00 5.03
C ILE A 97 -6.46 -4.13 4.39
N LEU A 98 -5.23 -4.23 4.88
CA LEU A 98 -4.06 -3.58 4.28
C LEU A 98 -3.32 -4.60 3.41
N LEU A 99 -3.15 -4.26 2.13
CA LEU A 99 -2.57 -5.12 1.09
C LEU A 99 -1.27 -4.49 0.57
N PRO A 100 -0.15 -4.66 1.30
CA PRO A 100 1.13 -4.10 0.93
C PRO A 100 1.84 -4.84 -0.20
N GLY A 101 2.88 -4.17 -0.71
CA GLY A 101 3.91 -4.74 -1.59
C GLY A 101 4.64 -5.91 -0.96
N HIS A 102 4.97 -5.76 0.33
CA HIS A 102 5.81 -6.64 1.11
C HIS A 102 5.31 -6.78 2.55
N MET A 103 5.95 -7.63 3.36
CA MET A 103 5.69 -7.78 4.80
C MET A 103 4.31 -8.37 5.18
N GLY A 104 3.60 -8.94 4.21
CA GLY A 104 2.37 -9.70 4.46
C GLY A 104 1.13 -8.82 4.64
N ILE A 105 -0.02 -9.45 4.43
CA ILE A 105 -1.32 -8.80 4.55
C ILE A 105 -1.67 -8.62 6.02
N LEU A 106 -2.27 -7.48 6.33
CA LEU A 106 -2.83 -7.20 7.65
C LEU A 106 -4.35 -7.10 7.53
N GLU A 107 -5.06 -7.86 8.35
CA GLU A 107 -6.53 -7.95 8.33
C GLU A 107 -7.09 -7.59 9.71
N GLY A 108 -8.24 -6.95 9.72
CA GLY A 108 -8.93 -6.50 10.92
C GLY A 108 -8.74 -5.01 11.17
N LYS A 109 -9.85 -4.28 11.31
CA LYS A 109 -9.85 -2.84 11.56
C LYS A 109 -8.93 -2.41 12.71
N GLY A 110 -9.05 -3.09 13.86
CA GLY A 110 -8.25 -2.77 15.04
C GLY A 110 -6.75 -2.99 14.83
N ASP A 111 -6.38 -4.02 14.07
CA ASP A 111 -4.98 -4.30 13.75
C ASP A 111 -4.42 -3.27 12.76
N VAL A 112 -5.22 -2.84 11.77
CA VAL A 112 -4.85 -1.76 10.84
C VAL A 112 -4.69 -0.43 11.57
N GLU A 113 -5.59 -0.09 12.49
CA GLU A 113 -5.52 1.13 13.31
C GLU A 113 -4.30 1.11 14.23
N GLU A 114 -4.03 -0.02 14.88
CA GLU A 114 -2.83 -0.20 15.70
C GLU A 114 -1.56 -0.07 14.88
N ASN A 115 -1.53 -0.67 13.70
CA ASN A 115 -0.40 -0.58 12.79
C ASN A 115 -0.11 0.86 12.36
N PHE A 116 -1.17 1.63 12.07
CA PHE A 116 -1.06 3.05 11.75
C PHE A 116 -0.41 3.83 12.90
N ARG A 117 -0.90 3.62 14.13
CA ARG A 117 -0.35 4.25 15.33
C ARG A 117 1.13 3.94 15.51
N ILE A 118 1.52 2.66 15.42
CA ILE A 118 2.91 2.22 15.54
C ILE A 118 3.78 2.89 14.47
N VAL A 119 3.31 2.98 13.23
CA VAL A 119 4.10 3.62 12.17
C VAL A 119 4.29 5.11 12.43
N VAL A 120 3.26 5.82 12.89
CA VAL A 120 3.35 7.24 13.21
C VAL A 120 4.23 7.50 14.44
N GLU A 121 4.10 6.69 15.48
CA GLU A 121 4.81 6.90 16.76
C GLU A 121 6.25 6.37 16.73
N ASP A 122 6.47 5.19 16.14
CA ASP A 122 7.72 4.45 16.25
C ASP A 122 8.55 4.43 14.97
N VAL A 123 7.96 4.68 13.79
CA VAL A 123 8.69 4.62 12.50
C VAL A 123 8.98 6.02 11.95
N PHE A 124 7.99 6.92 11.95
CA PHE A 124 8.14 8.27 11.40
C PHE A 124 9.28 9.10 12.02
N PRO A 125 9.59 9.01 13.33
CA PRO A 125 10.72 9.76 13.90
C PRO A 125 12.08 9.41 13.29
N TYR A 126 12.21 8.21 12.71
CA TYR A 126 13.47 7.71 12.15
C TYR A 126 13.55 7.82 10.62
N LEU A 127 12.42 8.06 9.95
CA LEU A 127 12.38 8.27 8.50
C LEU A 127 12.86 9.69 8.17
N ARG A 128 13.98 9.82 7.45
CA ARG A 128 14.62 11.10 7.11
C ARG A 128 14.46 11.46 5.65
#